data_AF-A0A937Z1P9-F1
#
_entry.id   AF-A0A937Z1P9-F1
#
_cell.length_a   1.000
_cell.length_b   1.000
_cell.length_c   1.000
_cell.angle_alpha   90.00
_cell.angle_beta   90.00
_cell.angle_gamma   90.00
#
_symmetry.space_group_name_H-M   'P 1'
#
loop_
_entity.id
_entity.type
_entity.pdbx_description
1 polymer ?
#
loop_
_entity_poly.entity_id
_entity_poly.type
_entity_poly.pdbx_seq_one_letter_code
_entity_poly.pdbx_strand_id
1 'polypeptide(L)'
;MYGAWDWVKNQNPDTMEQAANYKLAWVPTVGGKRESRRFLGDYVLNQNDVDNAVVFPDRVAWGGWPIDIHPSPGIYGKDIPPANFHSLKTYYSIPYRCLYTRDVDNLFLAGRHISVTHVALGSVRLMQTIGTEGQAVGAAAYLCRKHDVLPRGVNPAHIAELQQLLLRHDAFIPEVANEDPLDLCRGATLTASSVGPSVIVKTLTRDPAMTRDAPCTMDRGQNYLTEQPGLRTLSLYLQNTTDTPTEATLHIEKGDVIEKTEPWIEAKAEIPPGPASWVDFALPEPLQPHQPYFVWLARNPALLWRICENAEGTRTWGPPDSRTITEGLYALRPYTSFRSLGNVNPESANNGLKWPLAGEGNLWRSDPARGLPAWLEIDFGRPVTLNTVYLTFDTNIYGRFPVGTPGTEVLAEDYRVSYHRGNNVWEVVANETGNWRRFRRHQFPSVTTDRLRLEVLKAKNGFEARVYEVRAYEE
;
A
#
# COMPACT_ATOMS: atom_id res chain seq x y z
N MET A 1 6.13 -4.61 -31.84
CA MET A 1 6.63 -5.74 -31.02
C MET A 1 7.89 -6.33 -31.62
N TYR A 2 7.86 -6.89 -32.84
CA TYR A 2 9.06 -7.46 -33.47
C TYR A 2 10.24 -6.48 -33.58
N GLY A 3 9.99 -5.22 -33.97
CA GLY A 3 11.06 -4.21 -33.98
C GLY A 3 11.61 -3.85 -32.60
N ALA A 4 10.79 -3.87 -31.55
CA ALA A 4 11.27 -3.66 -30.17
C ALA A 4 12.08 -4.88 -29.68
N TRP A 5 11.67 -6.09 -30.05
CA TRP A 5 12.43 -7.30 -29.77
C TRP A 5 13.79 -7.29 -30.50
N ASP A 6 13.81 -6.93 -31.78
CA ASP A 6 15.05 -6.78 -32.56
C ASP A 6 15.97 -5.74 -31.93
N TRP A 7 15.43 -4.60 -31.51
CA TRP A 7 16.19 -3.58 -30.80
C TRP A 7 16.85 -4.15 -29.53
N VAL A 8 16.06 -4.77 -28.63
CA VAL A 8 16.58 -5.33 -27.37
C VAL A 8 17.62 -6.44 -27.61
N LYS A 9 17.38 -7.30 -28.60
CA LYS A 9 18.17 -8.51 -28.86
C LYS A 9 19.45 -8.23 -29.64
N ASN A 10 19.40 -7.32 -30.62
CA ASN A 10 20.43 -7.20 -31.65
C ASN A 10 21.07 -5.80 -31.74
N GLN A 11 20.41 -4.74 -31.27
CA GLN A 11 20.85 -3.36 -31.55
C GLN A 11 21.18 -2.55 -30.29
N ASN A 12 20.53 -2.83 -29.16
CA ASN A 12 20.70 -2.08 -27.93
C ASN A 12 21.98 -2.54 -27.19
N PRO A 13 23.02 -1.69 -27.11
CA PRO A 13 24.29 -2.06 -26.48
C PRO A 13 24.13 -2.48 -25.01
N ASP A 14 23.15 -1.92 -24.31
CA ASP A 14 22.94 -2.18 -22.88
C ASP A 14 22.28 -3.54 -22.61
N THR A 15 21.54 -4.08 -23.60
CA THR A 15 20.72 -5.29 -23.40
C THR A 15 21.11 -6.47 -24.29
N MET A 16 21.84 -6.26 -25.37
CA MET A 16 22.10 -7.31 -26.37
C MET A 16 22.91 -8.50 -25.81
N GLU A 17 23.89 -8.24 -24.95
CA GLU A 17 24.69 -9.30 -24.32
C GLU A 17 23.83 -10.14 -23.36
N GLN A 18 23.02 -9.48 -22.52
CA GLN A 18 22.11 -10.13 -21.59
C GLN A 18 21.02 -10.94 -22.33
N ALA A 19 20.53 -10.39 -23.44
CA ALA A 19 19.52 -11.01 -24.27
C ALA A 19 20.09 -12.07 -25.22
N ALA A 20 21.41 -12.29 -25.30
CA ALA A 20 22.07 -13.14 -26.31
C ALA A 20 21.50 -14.57 -26.40
N ASN A 21 21.07 -15.13 -25.26
CA ASN A 21 20.47 -16.46 -25.19
C ASN A 21 18.93 -16.47 -25.05
N TYR A 22 18.29 -15.30 -25.08
CA TYR A 22 16.83 -15.21 -24.97
C TYR A 22 16.16 -15.48 -26.32
N LYS A 23 15.01 -16.15 -26.30
CA LYS A 23 14.17 -16.38 -27.48
C LYS A 23 12.79 -15.77 -27.25
N LEU A 24 12.22 -15.18 -28.31
CA LEU A 24 10.84 -14.73 -28.28
C LEU A 24 9.92 -15.95 -28.24
N ALA A 25 9.34 -16.25 -27.08
CA ALA A 25 8.57 -17.47 -26.86
C ALA A 25 7.13 -17.38 -27.41
N TRP A 26 6.50 -16.21 -27.27
CA TRP A 26 5.11 -16.03 -27.67
C TRP A 26 4.80 -14.55 -27.96
N VAL A 27 3.91 -14.32 -28.93
CA VAL A 27 3.35 -13.01 -29.26
C VAL A 27 1.84 -13.18 -29.34
N PRO A 28 1.04 -12.34 -28.65
CA PRO A 28 -0.40 -12.36 -28.78
C PRO A 28 -0.81 -12.04 -30.23
N THR A 29 -1.66 -12.89 -30.81
CA THR A 29 -2.24 -12.67 -32.15
C THR A 29 -3.28 -11.55 -32.15
N VAL A 30 -3.83 -11.21 -30.99
CA VAL A 30 -4.81 -10.14 -30.79
C VAL A 30 -4.16 -8.97 -30.07
N GLY A 31 -4.16 -7.80 -30.71
CA GLY A 31 -3.72 -6.56 -30.08
C GLY A 31 -4.61 -6.22 -28.88
N GLY A 32 -4.00 -5.91 -27.74
CA GLY A 32 -4.72 -5.43 -26.56
C GLY A 32 -5.39 -4.09 -26.84
N LYS A 33 -6.70 -4.08 -27.08
CA LYS A 33 -7.48 -2.84 -27.22
C LYS A 33 -7.70 -2.24 -25.84
N ARG A 34 -7.09 -1.08 -25.60
CA ARG A 34 -7.16 -0.37 -24.32
C ARG A 34 -8.53 0.22 -24.00
N GLU A 35 -9.30 0.57 -25.03
CA GLU A 35 -10.61 1.20 -24.89
C GLU A 35 -11.58 0.68 -25.94
N SER A 36 -12.82 0.39 -25.55
CA SER A 36 -13.87 -0.08 -26.44
C SER A 36 -15.17 0.71 -26.22
N ARG A 37 -16.32 0.14 -26.63
CA ARG A 37 -17.63 0.74 -26.32
C ARG A 37 -17.81 0.78 -24.81
N ARG A 38 -18.32 1.91 -24.31
CA ARG A 38 -18.62 2.12 -22.90
C ARG A 38 -20.11 1.93 -22.68
N PHE A 39 -20.46 1.25 -21.59
CA PHE A 39 -21.84 1.09 -21.16
C PHE A 39 -22.19 2.17 -20.15
N LEU A 40 -23.49 2.36 -19.93
CA LEU A 40 -24.00 3.29 -18.94
C LEU A 40 -24.68 2.48 -17.84
N GLY A 41 -24.13 2.55 -16.63
CA GLY A 41 -24.78 2.14 -15.39
C GLY A 41 -25.57 3.28 -14.79
N ASP A 42 -26.16 3.09 -13.62
CA ASP A 42 -26.90 4.16 -12.93
C ASP A 42 -25.99 5.31 -12.47
N TYR A 43 -24.67 5.11 -12.48
CA TYR A 43 -23.68 6.16 -12.34
C TYR A 43 -22.56 6.01 -13.37
N VAL A 44 -21.92 7.12 -13.70
CA VAL A 44 -20.75 7.18 -14.57
C VAL A 44 -19.61 7.79 -13.77
N LEU A 45 -18.64 6.96 -13.34
CA LEU A 45 -17.47 7.48 -12.62
C LEU A 45 -16.68 8.43 -13.52
N ASN A 46 -16.38 9.62 -13.02
CA ASN A 46 -15.70 10.66 -13.80
C ASN A 46 -14.34 11.05 -13.20
N GLN A 47 -13.58 11.87 -13.93
CA GLN A 47 -12.26 12.31 -13.47
C GLN A 47 -12.31 13.02 -12.12
N ASN A 48 -13.29 13.90 -11.88
CA ASN A 48 -13.39 14.63 -10.62
C ASN A 48 -13.62 13.68 -9.44
N ASP A 49 -14.36 12.59 -9.65
CA ASP A 49 -14.56 11.58 -8.60
C ASP A 49 -13.23 10.90 -8.23
N VAL A 50 -12.40 10.61 -9.24
CA VAL A 50 -11.09 9.98 -9.11
C VAL A 50 -10.09 10.94 -8.46
N ASP A 51 -10.01 12.19 -8.94
CA ASP A 51 -9.06 13.21 -8.45
C ASP A 51 -9.36 13.65 -7.02
N ASN A 52 -10.64 13.68 -6.64
CA ASN A 52 -11.08 14.02 -5.30
C ASN A 52 -11.26 12.81 -4.38
N ALA A 53 -10.92 11.61 -4.85
CA ALA A 53 -11.05 10.35 -4.10
C ALA A 53 -12.43 10.22 -3.43
N VAL A 54 -13.50 10.48 -4.18
CA VAL A 54 -14.86 10.49 -3.63
C VAL A 54 -15.18 9.14 -3.00
N VAL A 55 -15.65 9.19 -1.75
CA VAL A 55 -16.07 8.02 -0.98
C VAL A 55 -17.57 7.83 -1.20
N PHE A 56 -17.94 6.84 -2.00
CA PHE A 56 -19.35 6.56 -2.28
C PHE A 56 -19.97 5.66 -1.20
N PRO A 57 -21.24 5.87 -0.80
CA PRO A 57 -21.90 5.00 0.17
C PRO A 57 -22.02 3.55 -0.33
N ASP A 58 -22.17 3.36 -1.64
CA ASP A 58 -22.30 2.07 -2.31
C ASP A 58 -20.98 1.56 -2.92
N ARG A 59 -19.84 2.02 -2.40
CA ARG A 59 -18.51 1.54 -2.81
C ARG A 59 -18.33 0.05 -2.56
N VAL A 60 -17.77 -0.65 -3.55
CA VAL A 60 -17.53 -2.11 -3.50
C VAL A 60 -16.17 -2.52 -4.07
N ALA A 61 -15.48 -1.59 -4.73
CA ALA A 61 -14.15 -1.75 -5.31
C ALA A 61 -13.36 -0.44 -5.18
N TRP A 62 -12.10 -0.44 -5.58
CA TRP A 62 -11.22 0.71 -5.49
C TRP A 62 -10.10 0.66 -6.53
N GLY A 63 -9.52 1.83 -6.84
CA GLY A 63 -8.36 1.97 -7.71
C GLY A 63 -7.38 3.01 -7.18
N GLY A 64 -6.15 3.00 -7.69
CA GLY A 64 -5.11 3.96 -7.29
C GLY A 64 -4.06 4.21 -8.35
N TRP A 65 -4.26 3.70 -9.57
CA TRP A 65 -3.35 3.95 -10.68
C TRP A 65 -3.49 5.41 -11.17
N PRO A 66 -2.40 6.11 -11.49
CA PRO A 66 -2.49 7.40 -12.19
C PRO A 66 -3.37 7.30 -13.43
N ILE A 67 -4.07 8.37 -13.81
CA ILE A 67 -4.83 8.37 -15.06
C ILE A 67 -3.83 8.32 -16.23
N ASP A 68 -3.84 7.22 -17.00
CA ASP A 68 -2.91 6.98 -18.11
C ASP A 68 -3.58 7.12 -19.50
N ILE A 69 -3.47 8.30 -20.11
CA ILE A 69 -4.09 8.56 -21.42
C ILE A 69 -3.05 8.49 -22.52
N HIS A 70 -3.31 7.66 -23.53
CA HIS A 70 -2.45 7.55 -24.70
C HIS A 70 -2.98 8.42 -25.84
N PRO A 71 -2.10 9.13 -26.55
CA PRO A 71 -2.52 9.99 -27.64
C PRO A 71 -3.06 9.16 -28.82
N SER A 72 -4.14 9.64 -29.44
CA SER A 72 -4.80 8.95 -30.56
C SER A 72 -3.89 8.64 -31.75
N PRO A 73 -2.89 9.48 -32.12
CA PRO A 73 -1.94 9.15 -33.18
C PRO A 73 -1.05 7.92 -32.88
N GLY A 74 -0.97 7.48 -31.62
CA GLY A 74 -0.13 6.34 -31.23
C GLY A 74 1.32 6.52 -31.70
N ILE A 75 1.86 5.49 -32.36
CA ILE A 75 3.25 5.50 -32.88
C ILE A 75 3.51 6.55 -33.97
N TYR A 76 2.47 7.17 -34.54
CA TYR A 76 2.61 8.22 -35.53
C TYR A 76 2.78 9.61 -34.90
N GLY A 77 2.45 9.76 -33.61
CA GLY A 77 2.66 10.99 -32.86
C GLY A 77 4.08 11.11 -32.34
N LYS A 78 5.06 11.30 -33.24
CA LYS A 78 6.49 11.35 -32.86
C LYS A 78 6.88 12.58 -32.03
N ASP A 79 6.12 13.66 -32.17
CA ASP A 79 6.38 14.95 -31.52
C ASP A 79 5.57 15.16 -30.22
N ILE A 80 4.84 14.13 -29.77
CA ILE A 80 4.05 14.17 -28.53
C ILE A 80 4.47 13.05 -27.59
N PRO A 81 4.37 13.26 -26.26
CA PRO A 81 4.65 12.21 -25.30
C PRO A 81 3.80 10.95 -25.56
N PRO A 82 4.36 9.74 -25.39
CA PRO A 82 3.67 8.48 -25.70
C PRO A 82 2.49 8.18 -24.75
N ALA A 83 2.42 8.89 -23.62
CA ALA A 83 1.35 8.85 -22.64
C ALA A 83 1.33 10.16 -21.84
N ASN A 84 0.15 10.54 -21.38
CA ASN A 84 -0.05 11.55 -20.34
C ASN A 84 -0.43 10.84 -19.05
N PHE A 85 0.33 11.09 -17.99
CA PHE A 85 0.08 10.54 -16.65
C PHE A 85 -0.38 11.66 -15.73
N HIS A 86 -1.61 11.58 -15.25
CA HIS A 86 -2.12 12.46 -14.20
C HIS A 86 -2.08 11.71 -12.86
N SER A 87 -1.16 12.12 -11.99
CA SER A 87 -1.00 11.55 -10.66
C SER A 87 -2.22 11.84 -9.79
N LEU A 88 -2.69 10.82 -9.07
CA LEU A 88 -3.80 10.96 -8.12
C LEU A 88 -3.30 11.38 -6.74
N LYS A 89 -4.17 12.02 -5.96
CA LYS A 89 -3.89 12.37 -4.56
C LYS A 89 -3.74 11.12 -3.68
N THR A 90 -4.63 10.14 -3.88
CA THR A 90 -4.72 8.89 -3.13
C THR A 90 -5.54 7.86 -3.94
N TYR A 91 -5.82 6.69 -3.37
CA TYR A 91 -6.76 5.73 -3.92
C TYR A 91 -8.20 6.26 -3.89
N TYR A 92 -9.03 5.82 -4.83
CA TYR A 92 -10.44 6.22 -4.96
C TYR A 92 -11.37 5.00 -4.90
N SER A 93 -12.62 5.24 -4.52
CA SER A 93 -13.64 4.19 -4.44
C SER A 93 -14.43 4.06 -5.74
N ILE A 94 -14.86 2.83 -6.05
CA ILE A 94 -15.70 2.51 -7.23
C ILE A 94 -17.08 2.09 -6.70
N PRO A 95 -18.15 2.85 -7.04
CA PRO A 95 -19.49 2.56 -6.56
C PRO A 95 -20.15 1.42 -7.34
N TYR A 96 -20.96 0.61 -6.67
CA TYR A 96 -21.63 -0.57 -7.22
C TYR A 96 -22.50 -0.24 -8.43
N ARG A 97 -23.15 0.92 -8.44
CA ARG A 97 -23.94 1.45 -9.56
C ARG A 97 -23.15 1.69 -10.87
N CYS A 98 -21.81 1.60 -10.85
CA CYS A 98 -21.00 1.55 -12.07
C CYS A 98 -20.92 0.15 -12.70
N LEU A 99 -21.21 -0.89 -11.91
CA LEU A 99 -20.92 -2.30 -12.24
C LEU A 99 -22.12 -3.05 -12.82
N TYR A 100 -23.23 -2.39 -13.15
CA TYR A 100 -24.34 -2.97 -13.90
C TYR A 100 -24.87 -1.94 -14.90
N THR A 101 -25.53 -2.39 -15.95
CA THR A 101 -26.11 -1.49 -16.96
C THR A 101 -27.46 -0.94 -16.51
N ARG A 102 -27.76 0.31 -16.88
CA ARG A 102 -29.08 0.90 -16.66
C ARG A 102 -30.14 0.39 -17.64
N ASP A 103 -29.73 -0.23 -18.75
CA ASP A 103 -30.61 -0.56 -19.89
C ASP A 103 -31.03 -2.04 -19.95
N VAL A 104 -30.33 -2.95 -19.26
CA VAL A 104 -30.59 -4.40 -19.24
C VAL A 104 -30.55 -4.90 -17.81
N ASP A 105 -31.68 -5.33 -17.28
CA ASP A 105 -31.83 -5.53 -15.84
C ASP A 105 -30.93 -6.63 -15.24
N ASN A 106 -30.53 -7.63 -16.03
CA ASN A 106 -29.73 -8.78 -15.59
C ASN A 106 -28.33 -8.81 -16.25
N LEU A 107 -27.65 -7.66 -16.32
CA LEU A 107 -26.32 -7.58 -16.92
C LEU A 107 -25.35 -6.74 -16.06
N PHE A 108 -24.31 -7.40 -15.56
CA PHE A 108 -23.18 -6.78 -14.89
C PHE A 108 -22.12 -6.27 -15.87
N LEU A 109 -21.30 -5.30 -15.41
CA LEU A 109 -20.30 -4.55 -16.15
C LEU A 109 -18.91 -4.51 -15.45
N ALA A 110 -18.44 -5.63 -14.87
CA ALA A 110 -17.11 -5.68 -14.25
C ALA A 110 -15.99 -5.84 -15.28
N GLY A 111 -15.06 -4.88 -15.34
CA GLY A 111 -13.96 -4.87 -16.31
C GLY A 111 -13.92 -3.61 -17.16
N ARG A 112 -13.21 -3.65 -18.29
CA ARG A 112 -13.04 -2.47 -19.18
C ARG A 112 -14.33 -1.89 -19.78
N HIS A 113 -15.45 -2.55 -19.56
CA HIS A 113 -16.79 -2.16 -20.02
C HIS A 113 -17.63 -1.50 -18.91
N ILE A 114 -17.04 -1.28 -17.73
CA ILE A 114 -17.60 -0.50 -16.61
C ILE A 114 -18.10 0.88 -17.05
N SER A 115 -19.12 1.37 -16.34
CA SER A 115 -19.71 2.69 -16.57
C SER A 115 -18.82 3.83 -16.03
N VAL A 116 -17.97 4.36 -16.89
CA VAL A 116 -17.02 5.44 -16.56
C VAL A 116 -16.83 6.39 -17.75
N THR A 117 -16.34 7.61 -17.48
CA THR A 117 -15.89 8.53 -18.53
C THR A 117 -14.62 8.01 -19.21
N HIS A 118 -14.30 8.53 -20.41
CA HIS A 118 -13.05 8.21 -21.11
C HIS A 118 -11.81 8.43 -20.23
N VAL A 119 -11.78 9.54 -19.49
CA VAL A 119 -10.64 9.92 -18.65
C VAL A 119 -10.51 8.98 -17.45
N ALA A 120 -11.60 8.73 -16.71
CA ALA A 120 -11.57 7.82 -15.55
C ALA A 120 -11.19 6.39 -15.94
N LEU A 121 -11.55 5.93 -17.15
CA LEU A 121 -11.14 4.62 -17.66
C LEU A 121 -9.61 4.46 -17.71
N GLY A 122 -8.86 5.55 -17.91
CA GLY A 122 -7.38 5.56 -17.86
C GLY A 122 -6.79 5.17 -16.50
N SER A 123 -7.59 5.13 -15.44
CA SER A 123 -7.15 4.62 -14.13
C SER A 123 -7.82 3.27 -13.80
N VAL A 124 -9.12 3.15 -14.05
CA VAL A 124 -9.94 2.00 -13.61
C VAL A 124 -9.60 0.71 -14.37
N ARG A 125 -9.18 0.80 -15.63
CA ARG A 125 -9.06 -0.36 -16.55
C ARG A 125 -7.94 -1.36 -16.23
N LEU A 126 -7.21 -1.18 -15.13
CA LEU A 126 -6.09 -2.03 -14.76
C LEU A 126 -6.55 -3.39 -14.23
N MET A 127 -5.81 -4.44 -14.55
CA MET A 127 -6.23 -5.83 -14.26
C MET A 127 -6.44 -6.11 -12.77
N GLN A 128 -5.67 -5.45 -11.89
CA GLN A 128 -5.86 -5.58 -10.44
C GLN A 128 -7.15 -4.91 -9.98
N THR A 129 -7.44 -3.69 -10.44
CA THR A 129 -8.71 -2.98 -10.18
C THR A 129 -9.90 -3.75 -10.72
N ILE A 130 -9.82 -4.24 -11.96
CA ILE A 130 -10.86 -5.10 -12.55
C ILE A 130 -11.05 -6.39 -11.76
N GLY A 131 -9.98 -6.92 -11.14
CA GLY A 131 -10.08 -8.07 -10.24
C GLY A 131 -10.97 -7.80 -9.03
N THR A 132 -10.87 -6.61 -8.42
CA THR A 132 -11.71 -6.23 -7.27
C THR A 132 -13.16 -5.99 -7.70
N GLU A 133 -13.39 -5.39 -8.88
CA GLU A 133 -14.72 -5.29 -9.49
C GLU A 133 -15.36 -6.66 -9.74
N GLY A 134 -14.58 -7.63 -10.24
CA GLY A 134 -15.03 -8.99 -10.48
C GLY A 134 -15.44 -9.71 -9.19
N GLN A 135 -14.67 -9.53 -8.11
CA GLN A 135 -15.03 -10.05 -6.79
C GLN A 135 -16.34 -9.42 -6.28
N ALA A 136 -16.50 -8.11 -6.42
CA ALA A 136 -17.72 -7.39 -6.06
C ALA A 136 -18.95 -7.91 -6.81
N VAL A 137 -18.86 -8.07 -8.13
CA VAL A 137 -19.96 -8.59 -8.94
C VAL A 137 -20.28 -10.05 -8.61
N GLY A 138 -19.28 -10.90 -8.34
CA GLY A 138 -19.49 -12.28 -7.91
C GLY A 138 -20.28 -12.37 -6.59
N ALA A 139 -19.90 -11.56 -5.60
CA ALA A 139 -20.62 -11.45 -4.34
C ALA A 139 -22.04 -10.87 -4.52
N ALA A 140 -22.19 -9.87 -5.39
CA ALA A 140 -23.49 -9.28 -5.69
C ALA A 140 -24.44 -10.26 -6.39
N ALA A 141 -23.92 -11.10 -7.30
CA ALA A 141 -24.70 -12.15 -7.97
C ALA A 141 -25.22 -13.20 -6.97
N TYR A 142 -24.42 -13.54 -5.96
CA TYR A 142 -24.90 -14.38 -4.84
C TYR A 142 -26.07 -13.71 -4.11
N LEU A 143 -25.99 -12.41 -3.80
CA LEU A 143 -27.07 -11.67 -3.13
C LEU A 143 -28.31 -11.52 -4.00
N CYS A 144 -28.15 -11.32 -5.31
CA CYS A 144 -29.25 -11.34 -6.27
C CYS A 144 -30.05 -12.64 -6.15
N ARG A 145 -29.36 -13.79 -6.10
CA ARG A 145 -30.00 -15.10 -5.95
C ARG A 145 -30.61 -15.32 -4.56
N LYS A 146 -29.95 -14.83 -3.50
CA LYS A 146 -30.37 -14.97 -2.10
C LYS A 146 -31.66 -14.20 -1.81
N HIS A 147 -31.76 -12.98 -2.31
CA HIS A 147 -32.87 -12.06 -2.03
C HIS A 147 -33.91 -12.00 -3.16
N ASP A 148 -33.74 -12.81 -4.21
CA ASP A 148 -34.60 -12.80 -5.42
C ASP A 148 -34.71 -11.40 -6.05
N VAL A 149 -33.57 -10.72 -6.18
CA VAL A 149 -33.45 -9.40 -6.80
C VAL A 149 -32.52 -9.44 -8.01
N LEU A 150 -32.71 -8.48 -8.91
CA LEU A 150 -31.81 -8.23 -10.03
C LEU A 150 -30.64 -7.33 -9.61
N PRO A 151 -29.53 -7.24 -10.37
CA PRO A 151 -28.36 -6.40 -10.07
C PRO A 151 -28.69 -5.03 -9.44
N ARG A 152 -29.59 -4.26 -10.06
CA ARG A 152 -30.00 -2.95 -9.55
C ARG A 152 -30.57 -3.01 -8.13
N GLY A 153 -31.34 -4.05 -7.80
CA GLY A 153 -32.02 -4.24 -6.52
C GLY A 153 -31.10 -4.52 -5.33
N VAL A 154 -29.82 -4.85 -5.55
CA VAL A 154 -28.83 -4.98 -4.46
C VAL A 154 -28.55 -3.63 -3.81
N ASN A 155 -28.62 -2.53 -4.57
CA ASN A 155 -28.43 -1.17 -4.05
C ASN A 155 -29.76 -0.39 -4.09
N PRO A 156 -30.21 0.22 -2.98
CA PRO A 156 -29.55 0.33 -1.67
C PRO A 156 -29.86 -0.80 -0.69
N ALA A 157 -30.83 -1.67 -0.97
CA ALA A 157 -31.43 -2.57 0.01
C ALA A 157 -30.45 -3.54 0.68
N HIS A 158 -29.42 -4.01 -0.05
CA HIS A 158 -28.48 -5.04 0.38
C HIS A 158 -27.01 -4.60 0.26
N ILE A 159 -26.76 -3.29 0.11
CA ILE A 159 -25.40 -2.78 -0.13
C ILE A 159 -24.47 -2.98 1.07
N ALA A 160 -24.98 -2.79 2.29
CA ALA A 160 -24.23 -3.05 3.51
C ALA A 160 -23.87 -4.53 3.63
N GLU A 161 -24.80 -5.44 3.30
CA GLU A 161 -24.54 -6.89 3.29
C GLU A 161 -23.49 -7.26 2.23
N LEU A 162 -23.54 -6.64 1.04
CA LEU A 162 -22.52 -6.83 0.01
C LEU A 162 -21.14 -6.41 0.50
N GLN A 163 -21.03 -5.24 1.13
CA GLN A 163 -19.78 -4.75 1.71
C GLN A 163 -19.25 -5.70 2.79
N GLN A 164 -20.10 -6.16 3.71
CA GLN A 164 -19.68 -7.11 4.76
C GLN A 164 -19.26 -8.47 4.19
N LEU A 165 -19.97 -8.97 3.17
CA LEU A 165 -19.60 -10.21 2.47
C LEU A 165 -18.23 -10.07 1.79
N LEU A 166 -17.95 -8.93 1.16
CA LEU A 166 -16.66 -8.65 0.55
C LEU A 166 -15.53 -8.59 1.59
N LEU A 167 -15.73 -7.88 2.70
CA LEU A 167 -14.75 -7.82 3.79
C LEU A 167 -14.48 -9.23 4.36
N ARG A 168 -15.51 -10.05 4.55
CA ARG A 168 -15.37 -11.44 5.03
C ARG A 168 -14.47 -12.29 4.13
N HIS A 169 -14.39 -11.96 2.84
CA HIS A 169 -13.53 -12.62 1.85
C HIS A 169 -12.26 -11.83 1.48
N ASP A 170 -11.71 -11.07 2.43
CA ASP A 170 -10.44 -10.33 2.30
C ASP A 170 -10.43 -9.27 1.19
N ALA A 171 -11.59 -8.75 0.80
CA ALA A 171 -11.63 -7.54 -0.01
C ALA A 171 -11.28 -6.33 0.87
N PHE A 172 -10.51 -5.40 0.33
CA PHE A 172 -10.38 -4.06 0.90
C PHE A 172 -11.43 -3.15 0.25
N ILE A 173 -12.21 -2.46 1.08
CA ILE A 173 -13.12 -1.40 0.66
C ILE A 173 -12.73 -0.15 1.46
N PRO A 174 -12.34 0.95 0.80
CA PRO A 174 -11.97 2.20 1.46
C PRO A 174 -12.96 2.58 2.55
N GLU A 175 -12.50 2.90 3.76
CA GLU A 175 -13.35 3.42 4.84
C GLU A 175 -14.56 2.53 5.22
N VAL A 176 -14.54 1.22 4.95
CA VAL A 176 -15.57 0.28 5.47
C VAL A 176 -14.91 -0.65 6.48
N ALA A 177 -15.46 -0.68 7.69
CA ALA A 177 -15.07 -1.61 8.73
C ALA A 177 -15.97 -2.86 8.73
N ASN A 178 -15.44 -3.96 9.26
CA ASN A 178 -16.21 -5.13 9.59
C ASN A 178 -17.25 -4.78 10.65
N GLU A 179 -18.51 -4.91 10.27
CA GLU A 179 -19.68 -4.69 11.11
C GLU A 179 -20.51 -5.96 11.32
N ASP A 180 -20.01 -7.11 10.88
CA ASP A 180 -20.68 -8.41 11.06
C ASP A 180 -20.90 -8.72 12.56
N PRO A 181 -22.16 -8.83 13.03
CA PRO A 181 -22.46 -9.15 14.42
C PRO A 181 -22.20 -10.63 14.77
N LEU A 182 -21.97 -11.49 13.77
CA LEU A 182 -21.67 -12.90 13.97
C LEU A 182 -20.17 -13.17 14.20
N ASP A 183 -19.32 -12.16 13.99
CA ASP A 183 -17.90 -12.28 14.28
C ASP A 183 -17.65 -12.21 15.79
N LEU A 184 -17.38 -13.36 16.39
CA LEU A 184 -17.16 -13.54 17.82
C LEU A 184 -15.89 -12.85 18.31
N CYS A 185 -14.93 -12.55 17.43
CA CYS A 185 -13.73 -11.82 17.80
C CYS A 185 -14.02 -10.33 18.04
N ARG A 186 -15.16 -9.80 17.57
CA ARG A 186 -15.50 -8.39 17.78
C ARG A 186 -15.92 -8.14 19.23
N GLY A 187 -15.26 -7.16 19.85
CA GLY A 187 -15.44 -6.86 21.27
C GLY A 187 -14.73 -7.84 22.21
N ALA A 188 -14.06 -8.88 21.69
CA ALA A 188 -13.15 -9.70 22.47
C ALA A 188 -11.90 -8.90 22.87
N THR A 189 -11.28 -9.28 23.99
CA THR A 189 -10.01 -8.70 24.44
C THR A 189 -8.86 -9.45 23.81
N LEU A 190 -7.96 -8.76 23.11
CA LEU A 190 -6.78 -9.36 22.51
C LEU A 190 -5.54 -9.08 23.35
N THR A 191 -4.74 -10.12 23.57
CA THR A 191 -3.41 -10.02 24.18
C THR A 191 -2.40 -10.75 23.31
N ALA A 192 -1.12 -10.39 23.41
CA ALA A 192 -0.07 -11.02 22.62
C ALA A 192 1.17 -11.34 23.46
N SER A 193 1.97 -12.29 22.97
CA SER A 193 3.27 -12.64 23.55
C SER A 193 4.22 -11.46 23.65
N SER A 194 4.13 -10.54 22.68
CA SER A 194 4.93 -9.33 22.58
C SER A 194 4.32 -8.37 21.55
N VAL A 195 4.71 -7.10 21.62
CA VAL A 195 4.36 -6.06 20.66
C VAL A 195 5.65 -5.35 20.25
N GLY A 196 5.93 -5.33 18.94
CA GLY A 196 7.09 -4.63 18.40
C GLY A 196 6.86 -3.12 18.27
N PRO A 197 7.90 -2.34 17.94
CA PRO A 197 7.72 -0.91 17.66
C PRO A 197 6.79 -0.69 16.45
N SER A 198 6.04 0.41 16.48
CA SER A 198 5.18 0.86 15.36
C SER A 198 5.97 1.34 14.15
N VAL A 199 7.27 1.53 14.31
CA VAL A 199 8.17 1.99 13.26
C VAL A 199 9.22 0.91 12.97
N ILE A 200 9.42 0.62 11.68
CA ILE A 200 10.57 -0.15 11.21
C ILE A 200 11.63 0.84 10.76
N VAL A 201 12.75 0.87 11.47
CA VAL A 201 13.90 1.69 11.09
C VAL A 201 14.95 0.80 10.46
N LYS A 202 15.42 1.20 9.27
CA LYS A 202 16.59 0.65 8.63
C LYS A 202 17.66 1.74 8.64
N THR A 203 18.51 1.66 9.66
CA THR A 203 19.73 2.46 9.79
C THR A 203 20.79 1.86 8.88
N LEU A 204 21.31 2.66 7.95
CA LEU A 204 22.41 2.21 7.10
C LEU A 204 23.71 2.35 7.88
N THR A 205 24.47 1.27 8.00
CA THR A 205 25.74 1.22 8.74
C THR A 205 26.92 1.80 7.96
N ARG A 206 26.71 2.19 6.70
CA ARG A 206 27.67 2.84 5.80
C ARG A 206 26.93 3.82 4.90
N ASP A 207 27.66 4.81 4.37
CA ASP A 207 27.11 5.70 3.34
C ASP A 207 26.63 4.88 2.13
N PRO A 208 25.36 4.97 1.75
CA PRO A 208 24.90 4.37 0.50
C PRO A 208 25.58 5.03 -0.69
N ALA A 209 25.74 4.28 -1.77
CA ALA A 209 26.30 4.80 -3.02
C ALA A 209 25.42 5.95 -3.54
N MET A 210 26.05 7.09 -3.81
CA MET A 210 25.41 8.25 -4.43
C MET A 210 25.46 8.07 -5.93
N THR A 211 24.30 7.92 -6.57
CA THR A 211 24.24 7.44 -7.96
C THR A 211 23.82 8.51 -8.94
N ARG A 212 23.10 9.56 -8.50
CA ARG A 212 22.62 10.62 -9.39
C ARG A 212 22.45 11.97 -8.72
N ASP A 213 22.47 13.01 -9.54
CA ASP A 213 22.15 14.39 -9.16
C ASP A 213 20.67 14.67 -9.29
N ALA A 214 20.09 15.33 -8.30
CA ALA A 214 18.77 15.93 -8.41
C ALA A 214 18.86 17.45 -8.35
N PRO A 215 18.57 18.16 -9.45
CA PRO A 215 18.50 19.62 -9.43
C PRO A 215 17.43 20.11 -8.47
N CYS A 216 17.77 21.06 -7.61
CA CYS A 216 16.85 21.69 -6.65
C CYS A 216 16.07 22.84 -7.32
N THR A 217 15.67 22.65 -8.58
CA THR A 217 14.85 23.60 -9.37
C THR A 217 13.42 23.73 -8.82
N MET A 218 13.09 22.97 -7.79
CA MET A 218 11.84 22.94 -7.04
C MET A 218 12.12 22.44 -5.63
N ASP A 219 11.14 22.49 -4.73
CA ASP A 219 11.29 21.96 -3.37
C ASP A 219 11.53 20.44 -3.45
N ARG A 220 12.52 19.95 -2.68
CA ARG A 220 12.90 18.53 -2.63
C ARG A 220 12.81 18.05 -1.20
N GLY A 221 12.19 16.92 -0.92
CA GLY A 221 12.03 16.46 0.46
C GLY A 221 11.84 14.97 0.62
N GLN A 222 11.92 14.51 1.86
CA GLN A 222 11.73 13.12 2.21
C GLN A 222 11.26 12.97 3.65
N ASN A 223 10.64 11.83 3.93
CA ASN A 223 10.40 11.41 5.30
C ASN A 223 11.76 11.15 5.99
N TYR A 224 11.89 11.60 7.23
CA TYR A 224 13.05 11.39 8.09
C TYR A 224 12.66 10.96 9.51
N LEU A 225 13.46 10.11 10.15
CA LEU A 225 13.29 9.74 11.55
C LEU A 225 14.64 9.44 12.15
N THR A 226 14.98 9.99 13.31
CA THR A 226 16.27 9.70 13.96
C THR A 226 16.12 8.61 15.02
N GLU A 227 17.17 7.80 15.21
CA GLU A 227 17.34 6.93 16.39
C GLU A 227 18.22 7.60 17.45
N GLN A 228 18.88 8.71 17.09
CA GLN A 228 19.73 9.47 18.00
C GLN A 228 18.87 10.38 18.88
N PRO A 229 18.95 10.27 20.21
CA PRO A 229 18.25 11.17 21.10
C PRO A 229 18.83 12.59 20.99
N GLY A 230 17.95 13.57 20.77
CA GLY A 230 18.32 14.98 20.81
C GLY A 230 19.17 15.46 19.64
N LEU A 231 18.95 14.92 18.43
CA LEU A 231 19.74 15.26 17.24
C LEU A 231 19.60 16.75 16.89
N ARG A 232 20.72 17.47 16.83
CA ARG A 232 20.78 18.94 16.59
C ARG A 232 21.37 19.35 15.25
N THR A 233 21.84 18.41 14.45
CA THR A 233 22.45 18.70 13.16
C THR A 233 21.97 17.69 12.13
N LEU A 234 21.58 18.18 10.96
CA LEU A 234 21.36 17.36 9.77
C LEU A 234 22.37 17.76 8.70
N SER A 235 23.09 16.80 8.15
CA SER A 235 24.03 17.06 7.06
C SER A 235 23.40 16.63 5.74
N LEU A 236 23.41 17.50 4.72
CA LEU A 236 22.96 17.17 3.36
C LEU A 236 24.16 17.13 2.42
N TYR A 237 24.15 16.21 1.45
CA TYR A 237 25.22 16.15 0.44
C TYR A 237 24.81 16.95 -0.80
N LEU A 238 25.30 18.19 -0.87
CA LEU A 238 24.89 19.20 -1.83
C LEU A 238 26.05 19.63 -2.71
N GLN A 239 25.74 19.94 -3.97
CA GLN A 239 26.66 20.61 -4.89
C GLN A 239 26.11 21.98 -5.24
N ASN A 240 26.95 23.01 -5.15
CA ASN A 240 26.65 24.34 -5.68
C ASN A 240 27.25 24.46 -7.08
N THR A 241 26.39 24.68 -8.08
CA THR A 241 26.77 24.76 -9.50
C THR A 241 27.17 26.17 -9.94
N THR A 242 27.14 27.14 -9.02
CA THR A 242 27.54 28.53 -9.26
C THR A 242 28.95 28.79 -8.76
N ASP A 243 29.50 29.94 -9.14
CA ASP A 243 30.85 30.38 -8.75
C ASP A 243 30.87 31.14 -7.41
N THR A 244 29.72 31.33 -6.77
CA THR A 244 29.56 32.08 -5.53
C THR A 244 28.88 31.25 -4.44
N PRO A 245 29.22 31.45 -3.15
CA PRO A 245 28.46 30.84 -2.07
C PRO A 245 26.96 31.15 -2.17
N THR A 246 26.12 30.17 -1.88
CA THR A 246 24.67 30.30 -1.97
C THR A 246 24.02 29.82 -0.68
N GLU A 247 23.10 30.60 -0.11
CA GLU A 247 22.31 30.18 1.05
C GLU A 247 21.29 29.10 0.65
N ALA A 248 21.21 28.06 1.47
CA ALA A 248 20.20 27.03 1.39
C ALA A 248 19.31 27.07 2.64
N THR A 249 18.02 26.82 2.47
CA THR A 249 17.05 26.75 3.56
C THR A 249 16.46 25.36 3.65
N LEU A 250 16.64 24.72 4.79
CA LEU A 250 16.10 23.43 5.17
C LEU A 250 14.90 23.65 6.09
N HIS A 251 13.79 22.99 5.78
CA HIS A 251 12.60 23.00 6.59
C HIS A 251 12.32 21.61 7.14
N ILE A 252 11.75 21.55 8.34
CA ILE A 252 11.34 20.31 8.99
C ILE A 252 9.95 20.49 9.60
N GLU A 253 9.07 19.51 9.38
CA GLU A 253 7.78 19.39 10.05
C GLU A 253 7.70 18.06 10.84
N LYS A 254 6.87 18.03 11.88
CA LYS A 254 6.53 16.81 12.63
C LYS A 254 5.45 16.02 11.90
N GLY A 255 5.65 14.70 11.79
CA GLY A 255 4.67 13.77 11.22
C GLY A 255 5.08 13.17 9.88
N ASP A 256 4.29 12.21 9.41
CA ASP A 256 4.35 11.69 8.03
C ASP A 256 3.49 12.60 7.14
N VAL A 257 3.99 13.80 6.91
CA VAL A 257 3.24 14.85 6.20
C VAL A 257 3.37 14.64 4.69
N ILE A 258 2.24 14.52 4.01
CA ILE A 258 2.16 14.28 2.56
C ILE A 258 2.10 15.61 1.77
N GLU A 259 1.76 16.72 2.45
CA GLU A 259 1.56 18.05 1.86
C GLU A 259 2.49 19.09 2.49
N LYS A 260 2.75 20.19 1.77
CA LYS A 260 3.57 21.27 2.32
C LYS A 260 2.75 22.02 3.37
N THR A 261 3.19 21.94 4.62
CA THR A 261 2.63 22.70 5.75
C THR A 261 3.57 23.86 6.10
N GLU A 262 3.12 24.72 7.01
CA GLU A 262 4.01 25.62 7.72
C GLU A 262 5.11 24.80 8.40
N PRO A 263 6.40 25.18 8.29
CA PRO A 263 7.49 24.43 8.89
C PRO A 263 7.59 24.66 10.40
N TRP A 264 7.69 23.58 11.18
CA TRP A 264 8.05 23.64 12.60
C TRP A 264 9.49 24.15 12.81
N ILE A 265 10.46 23.71 11.99
CA ILE A 265 11.85 24.17 12.03
C ILE A 265 12.23 24.74 10.67
N GLU A 266 12.89 25.91 10.70
CA GLU A 266 13.69 26.45 9.60
C GLU A 266 15.17 26.49 10.02
N ALA A 267 16.04 25.94 9.19
CA ALA A 267 17.49 25.95 9.37
C ALA A 267 18.17 26.41 8.08
N LYS A 268 19.24 27.19 8.20
CA LYS A 268 19.96 27.77 7.06
C LYS A 268 21.42 27.38 7.09
N ALA A 269 22.00 27.20 5.91
CA ALA A 269 23.43 26.98 5.74
C ALA A 269 23.92 27.64 4.45
N GLU A 270 25.16 28.11 4.46
CA GLU A 270 25.84 28.61 3.26
C GLU A 270 26.54 27.45 2.55
N ILE A 271 26.28 27.29 1.25
CA ILE A 271 26.85 26.23 0.43
C ILE A 271 27.97 26.82 -0.43
N PRO A 272 29.25 26.46 -0.20
CA PRO A 272 30.36 26.97 -0.99
C PRO A 272 30.30 26.46 -2.44
N PRO A 273 30.85 27.21 -3.42
CA PRO A 273 30.92 26.78 -4.81
C PRO A 273 31.83 25.56 -4.95
N GLY A 274 31.53 24.68 -5.91
CA GLY A 274 32.40 23.56 -6.28
C GLY A 274 31.76 22.17 -6.13
N PRO A 275 32.56 21.12 -5.93
CA PRO A 275 32.08 19.74 -5.96
C PRO A 275 31.12 19.44 -4.81
N ALA A 276 30.33 18.38 -4.97
CA ALA A 276 29.39 17.95 -3.95
C ALA A 276 30.11 17.67 -2.61
N SER A 277 29.56 18.19 -1.52
CA SER A 277 30.12 18.05 -0.17
C SER A 277 29.01 17.95 0.88
N TRP A 278 29.37 17.46 2.06
CA TRP A 278 28.46 17.44 3.21
C TRP A 278 28.37 18.84 3.80
N VAL A 279 27.15 19.35 3.94
CA VAL A 279 26.89 20.63 4.58
C VAL A 279 25.94 20.43 5.75
N ASP A 280 26.34 20.96 6.90
CA ASP A 280 25.63 20.84 8.16
C ASP A 280 24.60 21.96 8.33
N PHE A 281 23.37 21.58 8.63
CA PHE A 281 22.30 22.46 9.05
C PHE A 281 22.13 22.31 10.57
N ALA A 282 22.46 23.37 11.30
CA ALA A 282 22.23 23.44 12.74
C ALA A 282 20.73 23.66 13.01
N LEU A 283 20.14 22.77 13.80
CA LEU A 283 18.72 22.81 14.13
C LEU A 283 18.49 23.66 15.39
N PRO A 284 17.58 24.64 15.36
CA PRO A 284 17.24 25.45 16.54
C PRO A 284 16.63 24.59 17.66
N GLU A 285 15.85 23.58 17.29
CA GLU A 285 15.25 22.60 18.19
C GLU A 285 15.75 21.18 17.88
N PRO A 286 15.98 20.33 18.89
CA PRO A 286 16.48 18.98 18.68
C PRO A 286 15.37 18.03 18.20
N LEU A 287 15.70 17.16 17.24
CA LEU A 287 14.82 16.06 16.84
C LEU A 287 14.84 14.95 17.89
N GLN A 288 13.66 14.47 18.23
CA GLN A 288 13.43 13.34 19.14
C GLN A 288 13.45 12.01 18.39
N PRO A 289 13.93 10.93 19.02
CA PRO A 289 13.99 9.62 18.40
C PRO A 289 12.60 8.99 18.26
N HIS A 290 12.45 8.08 17.30
CA HIS A 290 11.19 7.36 17.01
C HIS A 290 9.99 8.24 16.64
N GLN A 291 10.21 9.53 16.41
CA GLN A 291 9.21 10.46 15.90
C GLN A 291 9.41 10.65 14.39
N PRO A 292 8.35 10.54 13.56
CA PRO A 292 8.44 10.85 12.14
C PRO A 292 8.57 12.36 11.94
N TYR A 293 9.42 12.74 11.00
CA TYR A 293 9.58 14.10 10.50
C TYR A 293 9.50 14.10 8.98
N PHE A 294 9.23 15.28 8.47
CA PHE A 294 9.33 15.55 7.06
C PHE A 294 10.33 16.66 6.80
N VAL A 295 11.36 16.37 6.02
CA VAL A 295 12.49 17.28 5.78
C VAL A 295 12.49 17.68 4.31
N TRP A 296 12.53 18.98 4.03
CA TRP A 296 12.66 19.46 2.66
C TRP A 296 13.59 20.64 2.51
N LEU A 297 14.35 20.62 1.42
CA LEU A 297 15.18 21.71 0.95
C LEU A 297 14.33 22.62 0.06
N ALA A 298 14.28 23.91 0.40
CA ALA A 298 13.59 24.90 -0.41
C ALA A 298 14.21 24.99 -1.81
N ARG A 299 13.37 25.31 -2.81
CA ARG A 299 13.78 25.52 -4.20
C ARG A 299 15.00 26.44 -4.28
N ASN A 300 16.09 25.90 -4.79
CA ASN A 300 17.30 26.63 -5.09
C ASN A 300 17.95 26.08 -6.37
N PRO A 301 17.73 26.71 -7.54
CA PRO A 301 18.26 26.24 -8.82
C PRO A 301 19.78 26.15 -8.91
N ALA A 302 20.52 26.80 -8.00
CA ALA A 302 21.98 26.72 -7.91
C ALA A 302 22.47 25.40 -7.30
N LEU A 303 21.58 24.60 -6.69
CA LEU A 303 21.96 23.42 -5.93
C LEU A 303 21.54 22.12 -6.61
N LEU A 304 22.41 21.12 -6.50
CA LEU A 304 22.08 19.71 -6.75
C LEU A 304 22.10 18.97 -5.41
N TRP A 305 21.07 18.18 -5.14
CA TRP A 305 21.04 17.26 -4.01
C TRP A 305 21.22 15.84 -4.52
N ARG A 306 22.29 15.18 -4.08
CA ARG A 306 22.60 13.82 -4.53
C ARG A 306 21.60 12.80 -3.99
N ILE A 307 21.26 11.82 -4.82
CA ILE A 307 20.37 10.70 -4.46
C ILE A 307 21.20 9.44 -4.24
N CYS A 308 20.84 8.71 -3.20
CA CYS A 308 21.32 7.39 -2.85
C CYS A 308 20.30 6.33 -3.31
N GLU A 309 20.76 5.27 -3.98
CA GLU A 309 19.91 4.14 -4.37
C GLU A 309 19.61 3.20 -3.19
N ASN A 310 18.59 2.34 -3.35
CA ASN A 310 18.18 1.26 -2.43
C ASN A 310 17.35 1.62 -1.19
N ALA A 311 16.58 2.71 -1.23
CA ALA A 311 15.54 2.96 -0.23
C ALA A 311 14.32 3.68 -0.81
N GLU A 312 13.13 3.31 -0.30
CA GLU A 312 11.84 3.90 -0.64
C GLU A 312 11.60 5.14 0.24
N GLY A 313 11.12 6.27 -0.33
CA GLY A 313 10.62 7.39 0.50
C GLY A 313 10.90 8.84 0.05
N THR A 314 11.48 9.12 -1.12
CA THR A 314 11.67 10.52 -1.58
C THR A 314 10.46 11.11 -2.26
N ARG A 315 10.24 12.41 -2.03
CA ARG A 315 9.15 13.20 -2.61
C ARG A 315 9.69 14.49 -3.24
N THR A 316 8.99 14.95 -4.27
CA THR A 316 9.33 16.17 -5.01
C THR A 316 8.05 16.96 -5.28
N TRP A 317 8.08 18.28 -5.07
CA TRP A 317 6.98 19.17 -5.44
C TRP A 317 7.41 20.04 -6.59
N GLY A 318 6.76 19.89 -7.75
CA GLY A 318 6.98 20.74 -8.92
C GLY A 318 5.71 21.48 -9.32
N PRO A 319 5.80 22.74 -9.79
CA PRO A 319 4.68 23.41 -10.44
C PRO A 319 4.26 22.69 -11.75
N PRO A 320 2.97 22.69 -12.11
CA PRO A 320 1.83 23.10 -11.29
C PRO A 320 1.34 21.87 -10.51
N ASP A 321 1.65 21.80 -9.22
CA ASP A 321 1.17 20.76 -8.28
C ASP A 321 1.47 19.30 -8.65
N SER A 322 2.45 19.06 -9.53
CA SER A 322 2.87 17.70 -9.86
C SER A 322 3.71 17.11 -8.73
N ARG A 323 3.16 16.08 -8.08
CA ARG A 323 3.86 15.21 -7.14
C ARG A 323 4.58 14.13 -7.95
N THR A 324 5.90 14.02 -7.79
CA THR A 324 6.64 12.87 -8.34
C THR A 324 7.36 12.13 -7.22
N ILE A 325 7.04 10.85 -7.04
CA ILE A 325 7.82 9.93 -6.22
C ILE A 325 9.03 9.54 -7.04
N THR A 326 10.22 9.90 -6.57
CA THR A 326 11.48 9.47 -7.17
C THR A 326 11.98 8.19 -6.50
N GLU A 327 12.65 7.31 -7.25
CA GLU A 327 13.36 6.19 -6.64
C GLU A 327 14.66 6.69 -5.97
N GLY A 328 14.91 6.24 -4.73
CA GLY A 328 16.08 6.60 -3.93
C GLY A 328 15.78 7.53 -2.75
N LEU A 329 16.78 7.76 -1.90
CA LEU A 329 16.76 8.75 -0.81
C LEU A 329 17.68 9.92 -1.14
N TYR A 330 17.30 11.14 -0.78
CA TYR A 330 18.25 12.24 -0.83
C TYR A 330 19.34 12.01 0.22
N ALA A 331 20.59 12.31 -0.14
CA ALA A 331 21.73 12.10 0.73
C ALA A 331 21.65 13.02 1.96
N LEU A 332 21.32 12.42 3.10
CA LEU A 332 21.10 13.10 4.37
C LEU A 332 21.63 12.24 5.53
N ARG A 333 22.39 12.86 6.44
CA ARG A 333 22.95 12.23 7.63
C ARG A 333 22.38 12.84 8.93
N PRO A 334 22.21 12.03 9.99
CA PRO A 334 22.41 10.57 10.03
C PRO A 334 21.44 9.80 9.12
N TYR A 335 21.91 8.75 8.43
CA TYR A 335 21.08 7.99 7.49
C TYR A 335 20.10 7.07 8.22
N THR A 336 18.83 7.38 8.04
CA THR A 336 17.73 6.56 8.52
C THR A 336 16.67 6.51 7.43
N SER A 337 16.31 5.30 7.05
CA SER A 337 15.06 5.06 6.35
C SER A 337 14.11 4.42 7.36
N PHE A 338 12.87 4.87 7.40
CA PHE A 338 11.88 4.28 8.28
C PHE A 338 10.56 4.09 7.57
N ARG A 339 9.80 3.12 8.06
CA ARG A 339 8.42 2.88 7.68
C ARG A 339 7.58 2.89 8.94
N SER A 340 6.59 3.78 9.00
CA SER A 340 5.53 3.68 9.99
C SER A 340 4.59 2.54 9.60
N LEU A 341 4.30 1.66 10.55
CA LEU A 341 3.24 0.66 10.49
C LEU A 341 2.00 1.09 11.29
N GLY A 342 1.97 2.32 11.80
CA GLY A 342 0.89 2.85 12.64
C GLY A 342 0.58 2.00 13.87
N ASN A 343 -0.68 1.66 14.09
CA ASN A 343 -1.08 0.82 15.22
C ASN A 343 -0.65 -0.63 14.99
N VAL A 344 0.23 -1.11 15.87
CA VAL A 344 0.81 -2.45 15.85
C VAL A 344 0.30 -3.35 16.98
N ASN A 345 -0.63 -2.85 17.78
CA ASN A 345 -1.11 -3.53 18.98
C ASN A 345 -2.07 -4.68 18.66
N PRO A 346 -2.27 -5.62 19.60
CA PRO A 346 -3.16 -6.77 19.44
C PRO A 346 -4.58 -6.41 18.97
N GLU A 347 -5.16 -5.34 19.52
CA GLU A 347 -6.51 -4.85 19.18
C GLU A 347 -6.68 -4.46 17.70
N SER A 348 -5.60 -4.20 16.98
CA SER A 348 -5.67 -3.95 15.52
C SER A 348 -6.17 -5.17 14.75
N ALA A 349 -6.02 -6.38 15.32
CA ALA A 349 -6.44 -7.62 14.67
C ALA A 349 -7.94 -7.95 14.85
N ASN A 350 -8.71 -7.20 15.63
CA ASN A 350 -10.15 -7.40 15.78
C ASN A 350 -11.00 -6.12 15.73
N ASN A 351 -10.42 -4.97 15.39
CA ASN A 351 -11.14 -3.70 15.28
C ASN A 351 -11.98 -3.56 14.00
N GLY A 352 -11.91 -4.54 13.11
CA GLY A 352 -12.68 -4.63 11.87
C GLY A 352 -12.09 -3.90 10.67
N LEU A 353 -10.95 -3.24 10.81
CA LEU A 353 -10.25 -2.62 9.68
C LEU A 353 -9.37 -3.65 8.97
N LYS A 354 -9.50 -3.74 7.64
CA LYS A 354 -8.69 -4.65 6.78
C LYS A 354 -7.34 -4.07 6.38
N TRP A 355 -7.22 -2.75 6.45
CA TRP A 355 -6.11 -1.98 5.93
C TRP A 355 -6.00 -0.66 6.69
N PRO A 356 -4.80 -0.06 6.78
CA PRO A 356 -4.62 1.31 7.22
C PRO A 356 -5.62 2.29 6.61
N LEU A 357 -6.39 2.99 7.44
CA LEU A 357 -7.16 4.15 7.00
C LEU A 357 -6.34 5.41 7.32
N ALA A 358 -6.35 6.39 6.42
CA ALA A 358 -5.70 7.69 6.63
C ALA A 358 -4.20 7.68 7.04
N GLY A 359 -3.44 6.61 6.71
CA GLY A 359 -2.01 6.51 7.02
C GLY A 359 -1.70 5.94 8.42
N GLU A 360 -2.73 5.64 9.22
CA GLU A 360 -2.58 4.91 10.47
C GLU A 360 -2.63 3.41 10.17
N GLY A 361 -1.48 2.74 10.20
CA GLY A 361 -1.42 1.30 10.00
C GLY A 361 -2.24 0.50 11.01
N ASN A 362 -2.62 -0.71 10.61
CA ASN A 362 -3.64 -1.50 11.27
C ASN A 362 -3.31 -2.99 11.18
N LEU A 363 -2.36 -3.47 12.01
CA LEU A 363 -2.01 -4.88 12.11
C LEU A 363 -1.46 -5.18 13.50
N TRP A 364 -1.55 -6.39 14.01
CA TRP A 364 -0.70 -6.79 15.14
C TRP A 364 0.70 -7.17 14.63
N ARG A 365 1.75 -6.72 15.33
CA ARG A 365 3.16 -7.10 15.08
C ARG A 365 3.83 -7.57 16.36
N SER A 366 4.41 -8.77 16.35
CA SER A 366 5.21 -9.25 17.47
C SER A 366 6.57 -8.53 17.56
N ASP A 367 7.16 -8.47 18.75
CA ASP A 367 8.49 -7.87 18.95
C ASP A 367 9.59 -8.72 18.27
N PRO A 368 10.30 -8.19 17.26
CA PRO A 368 11.42 -8.88 16.61
C PRO A 368 12.51 -9.34 17.58
N ALA A 369 12.75 -8.56 18.65
CA ALA A 369 13.79 -8.85 19.63
C ALA A 369 13.44 -10.08 20.49
N ARG A 370 12.15 -10.45 20.57
CA ARG A 370 11.67 -11.66 21.23
C ARG A 370 11.67 -12.88 20.31
N GLY A 371 11.68 -12.67 18.99
CA GLY A 371 11.67 -13.72 17.98
C GLY A 371 10.36 -14.51 17.92
N LEU A 372 10.41 -15.66 17.25
CA LEU A 372 9.32 -16.63 17.13
C LEU A 372 9.60 -17.87 18.01
N PRO A 373 8.58 -18.57 18.52
CA PRO A 373 7.15 -18.37 18.24
C PRO A 373 6.56 -17.14 18.94
N ALA A 374 5.58 -16.52 18.28
CA ALA A 374 4.79 -15.43 18.84
C ALA A 374 3.30 -15.79 18.78
N TRP A 375 2.53 -15.35 19.77
CA TRP A 375 1.11 -15.68 19.84
C TRP A 375 0.23 -14.44 20.04
N LEU A 376 -1.00 -14.56 19.55
CA LEU A 376 -2.12 -13.65 19.75
C LEU A 376 -3.27 -14.46 20.38
N GLU A 377 -3.71 -14.06 21.56
CA GLU A 377 -4.80 -14.67 22.32
C GLU A 377 -6.02 -13.76 22.27
N ILE A 378 -7.17 -14.37 22.00
CA ILE A 378 -8.48 -13.76 21.94
C ILE A 378 -9.25 -14.27 23.15
N ASP A 379 -9.57 -13.39 24.09
CA ASP A 379 -10.43 -13.67 25.23
C ASP A 379 -11.84 -13.14 24.95
N PHE A 380 -12.79 -14.05 24.82
CA PHE A 380 -14.19 -13.72 24.54
C PHE A 380 -14.93 -13.18 25.78
N GLY A 381 -14.32 -13.25 26.97
CA GLY A 381 -14.89 -12.84 28.27
C GLY A 381 -16.02 -13.75 28.77
N ARG A 382 -16.46 -14.70 27.93
CA ARG A 382 -17.50 -15.69 28.21
C ARG A 382 -17.30 -16.91 27.32
N PRO A 383 -17.82 -18.09 27.70
CA PRO A 383 -17.89 -19.22 26.80
C PRO A 383 -18.70 -18.88 25.55
N VAL A 384 -18.14 -19.15 24.38
CA VAL A 384 -18.78 -19.04 23.06
C VAL A 384 -18.61 -20.35 22.31
N THR A 385 -19.56 -20.66 21.42
CA THR A 385 -19.46 -21.80 20.50
C THR A 385 -18.97 -21.30 19.15
N LEU A 386 -17.97 -21.98 18.59
CA LEU A 386 -17.39 -21.63 17.29
C LEU A 386 -16.88 -22.87 16.58
N ASN A 387 -16.83 -22.83 15.26
CA ASN A 387 -16.35 -23.93 14.41
C ASN A 387 -15.48 -23.45 13.24
N THR A 388 -15.33 -22.13 13.09
CA THR A 388 -14.59 -21.54 11.97
C THR A 388 -13.74 -20.36 12.44
N VAL A 389 -12.51 -20.27 11.95
CA VAL A 389 -11.59 -19.14 12.17
C VAL A 389 -11.05 -18.63 10.84
N TYR A 390 -11.10 -17.30 10.67
CA TYR A 390 -10.56 -16.58 9.53
C TYR A 390 -9.33 -15.80 9.96
N LEU A 391 -8.23 -15.95 9.23
CA LEU A 391 -6.96 -15.28 9.50
C LEU A 391 -6.54 -14.49 8.27
N THR A 392 -6.18 -13.23 8.48
CA THR A 392 -5.60 -12.37 7.44
C THR A 392 -4.19 -11.97 7.88
N PHE A 393 -3.17 -12.46 7.18
CA PHE A 393 -1.76 -12.21 7.48
C PHE A 393 -1.18 -11.04 6.71
N ASP A 394 -0.05 -10.48 7.18
CA ASP A 394 0.68 -9.49 6.38
C ASP A 394 1.48 -10.13 5.25
N THR A 395 1.41 -9.52 4.08
CA THR A 395 2.13 -9.90 2.86
C THR A 395 3.18 -8.86 2.47
N ASN A 396 3.37 -7.82 3.28
CA ASN A 396 4.26 -6.70 3.02
C ASN A 396 3.93 -5.93 1.73
N ILE A 397 2.65 -5.82 1.38
CA ILE A 397 2.19 -5.25 0.11
C ILE A 397 2.44 -3.74 -0.07
N TYR A 398 3.09 -3.11 0.91
CA TYR A 398 3.54 -1.72 0.84
C TYR A 398 4.87 -1.54 0.09
N GLY A 399 5.64 -2.60 -0.16
CA GLY A 399 6.90 -2.51 -0.92
C GLY A 399 6.68 -2.54 -2.44
N ARG A 400 7.53 -1.85 -3.21
CA ARG A 400 7.68 -2.12 -4.65
C ARG A 400 8.20 -3.55 -4.80
N PHE A 401 7.35 -4.46 -5.26
CA PHE A 401 7.81 -5.80 -5.64
C PHE A 401 8.46 -5.76 -7.02
N PRO A 402 9.67 -6.30 -7.17
CA PRO A 402 10.18 -6.67 -8.48
C PRO A 402 9.14 -7.55 -9.19
N VAL A 403 8.96 -7.34 -10.50
CA VAL A 403 8.06 -8.16 -11.31
C VAL A 403 8.43 -9.64 -11.12
N GLY A 404 7.52 -10.43 -10.55
CA GLY A 404 7.72 -11.87 -10.34
C GLY A 404 8.05 -12.31 -8.91
N THR A 405 8.24 -11.39 -7.96
CA THR A 405 8.42 -11.77 -6.54
C THR A 405 7.06 -11.87 -5.84
N PRO A 406 6.67 -13.04 -5.30
CA PRO A 406 5.44 -13.16 -4.54
C PRO A 406 5.55 -12.32 -3.27
N GLY A 407 4.70 -11.30 -3.11
CA GLY A 407 4.61 -10.48 -1.90
C GLY A 407 4.22 -11.31 -0.69
N THR A 408 5.20 -11.97 -0.09
CA THR A 408 5.04 -12.98 0.96
C THR A 408 6.13 -12.89 2.01
N GLU A 409 7.02 -11.91 1.91
CA GLU A 409 8.26 -11.79 2.68
C GLU A 409 8.06 -11.85 4.20
N VAL A 410 6.90 -11.40 4.70
CA VAL A 410 6.57 -11.36 6.14
C VAL A 410 5.42 -12.30 6.50
N LEU A 411 4.97 -13.13 5.56
CA LEU A 411 3.81 -13.99 5.74
C LEU A 411 4.09 -15.06 6.81
N ALA A 412 3.11 -15.30 7.69
CA ALA A 412 3.12 -16.45 8.57
C ALA A 412 3.13 -17.74 7.74
N GLU A 413 4.19 -18.54 7.90
CA GLU A 413 4.45 -19.75 7.13
C GLU A 413 3.95 -20.98 7.88
N ASP A 414 4.37 -21.13 9.13
CA ASP A 414 3.94 -22.22 10.01
C ASP A 414 3.24 -21.63 11.23
N TYR A 415 2.03 -22.08 11.53
CA TYR A 415 1.25 -21.58 12.65
C TYR A 415 0.20 -22.60 13.09
N ARG A 416 -0.32 -22.43 14.30
CA ARG A 416 -1.44 -23.21 14.82
C ARG A 416 -2.51 -22.33 15.43
N VAL A 417 -3.74 -22.84 15.39
CA VAL A 417 -4.89 -22.28 16.07
C VAL A 417 -5.34 -23.28 17.14
N SER A 418 -5.52 -22.80 18.35
CA SER A 418 -5.91 -23.60 19.51
C SER A 418 -7.04 -22.93 20.28
N TYR A 419 -7.87 -23.71 20.97
CA TYR A 419 -8.86 -23.20 21.92
C TYR A 419 -8.51 -23.62 23.35
N HIS A 420 -9.00 -22.86 24.31
CA HIS A 420 -8.82 -23.14 25.73
C HIS A 420 -9.90 -24.11 26.25
N ARG A 421 -9.47 -25.18 26.93
CA ARG A 421 -10.36 -26.23 27.47
C ARG A 421 -10.55 -26.14 28.99
N GLY A 422 -10.04 -25.07 29.62
CA GLY A 422 -9.96 -24.97 31.09
C GLY A 422 -8.63 -25.52 31.63
N ASN A 423 -8.32 -25.16 32.89
CA ASN A 423 -7.09 -25.56 33.60
C ASN A 423 -5.79 -25.26 32.83
N ASN A 424 -5.74 -24.15 32.08
CA ASN A 424 -4.62 -23.76 31.22
C ASN A 424 -4.26 -24.80 30.13
N VAL A 425 -5.19 -25.69 29.79
CA VAL A 425 -5.01 -26.66 28.71
C VAL A 425 -5.48 -26.06 27.40
N TRP A 426 -4.64 -26.16 26.38
CA TRP A 426 -4.92 -25.73 25.01
C TRP A 426 -5.00 -26.93 24.07
N GLU A 427 -6.02 -26.95 23.23
CA GLU A 427 -6.24 -28.01 22.24
C GLU A 427 -6.20 -27.43 20.82
N VAL A 428 -5.42 -28.05 19.94
CA VAL A 428 -5.16 -27.55 18.59
C VAL A 428 -6.30 -27.94 17.65
N VAL A 429 -6.89 -26.96 16.98
CA VAL A 429 -7.96 -27.14 15.97
C VAL A 429 -7.47 -26.95 14.54
N ALA A 430 -6.36 -26.23 14.34
CA ALA A 430 -5.70 -26.13 13.05
C ALA A 430 -4.19 -26.06 13.22
N ASN A 431 -3.46 -26.75 12.34
CA ASN A 431 -2.01 -26.73 12.28
C ASN A 431 -1.59 -26.61 10.82
N GLU A 432 -1.01 -25.48 10.44
CA GLU A 432 -0.61 -25.18 9.07
C GLU A 432 0.91 -25.15 8.95
N THR A 433 1.43 -25.69 7.85
CA THR A 433 2.85 -25.62 7.49
C THR A 433 3.01 -25.15 6.05
N GLY A 434 4.04 -24.34 5.78
CA GLY A 434 4.37 -23.90 4.43
C GLY A 434 3.32 -23.00 3.79
N ASN A 435 2.63 -22.15 4.57
CA ASN A 435 1.58 -21.27 4.05
C ASN A 435 2.12 -20.26 3.01
N TRP A 436 1.33 -20.04 1.96
CA TRP A 436 1.57 -19.06 0.88
C TRP A 436 0.35 -18.15 0.62
N ARG A 437 -0.70 -18.23 1.45
CA ARG A 437 -1.91 -17.43 1.30
C ARG A 437 -2.03 -16.40 2.42
N ARG A 438 -2.31 -15.16 2.04
CA ARG A 438 -2.64 -14.04 2.96
C ARG A 438 -3.85 -14.37 3.81
N PHE A 439 -4.91 -14.86 3.16
CA PHE A 439 -6.19 -15.18 3.78
C PHE A 439 -6.33 -16.68 3.97
N ARG A 440 -6.69 -17.10 5.18
CA ARG A 440 -6.87 -18.50 5.57
C ARG A 440 -8.19 -18.66 6.32
N ARG A 441 -8.94 -19.68 5.93
CA ARG A 441 -10.15 -20.12 6.63
C ARG A 441 -9.92 -21.53 7.15
N HIS A 442 -10.08 -21.73 8.44
CA HIS A 442 -9.97 -23.02 9.12
C HIS A 442 -11.33 -23.42 9.66
N GLN A 443 -11.85 -24.56 9.22
CA GLN A 443 -13.12 -25.14 9.69
C GLN A 443 -12.81 -26.41 10.47
N PHE A 444 -13.48 -26.61 11.60
CA PHE A 444 -13.27 -27.72 12.52
C PHE A 444 -14.59 -28.06 13.23
N PRO A 445 -14.71 -29.21 13.94
CA PRO A 445 -15.90 -29.52 14.72
C PRO A 445 -16.22 -28.41 15.74
N SER A 446 -17.50 -28.12 15.99
CA SER A 446 -17.89 -27.07 16.94
C SER A 446 -17.31 -27.32 18.33
N VAL A 447 -16.69 -26.28 18.89
CA VAL A 447 -16.13 -26.27 20.24
C VAL A 447 -16.73 -25.13 21.04
N THR A 448 -16.84 -25.33 22.35
CA THR A 448 -17.21 -24.26 23.29
C THR A 448 -15.97 -23.87 24.09
N THR A 449 -15.60 -22.59 24.03
CA THR A 449 -14.39 -22.07 24.67
C THR A 449 -14.59 -20.62 25.11
N ASP A 450 -13.84 -20.19 26.12
CA ASP A 450 -13.72 -18.78 26.51
C ASP A 450 -12.57 -18.07 25.79
N ARG A 451 -11.62 -18.81 25.19
CA ARG A 451 -10.45 -18.23 24.51
C ARG A 451 -9.97 -18.99 23.29
N LEU A 452 -9.42 -18.24 22.35
CA LEU A 452 -8.72 -18.75 21.17
C LEU A 452 -7.29 -18.23 21.13
N ARG A 453 -6.36 -19.01 20.58
CA ARG A 453 -4.97 -18.58 20.39
C ARG A 453 -4.51 -18.91 18.98
N LEU A 454 -4.01 -17.89 18.29
CA LEU A 454 -3.16 -18.04 17.12
C LEU A 454 -1.70 -18.02 17.58
N GLU A 455 -0.93 -19.04 17.26
CA GLU A 455 0.52 -19.06 17.50
C GLU A 455 1.26 -19.23 16.18
N VAL A 456 2.05 -18.22 15.82
CA VAL A 456 2.92 -18.22 14.63
C VAL A 456 4.26 -18.81 15.04
N LEU A 457 4.57 -19.98 14.49
CA LEU A 457 5.78 -20.75 14.76
C LEU A 457 6.92 -20.31 13.84
N LYS A 458 6.59 -19.98 12.60
CA LYS A 458 7.54 -19.53 11.57
C LYS A 458 6.88 -18.50 10.67
N ALA A 459 7.59 -17.43 10.34
CA ALA A 459 7.23 -16.48 9.30
C ALA A 459 8.35 -16.39 8.26
N LYS A 460 8.05 -15.98 7.03
CA LYS A 460 9.03 -15.96 5.93
C LYS A 460 10.20 -14.98 6.16
N ASN A 461 10.00 -13.97 7.00
CA ASN A 461 11.06 -13.04 7.40
C ASN A 461 11.96 -13.64 8.49
N GLY A 462 11.51 -14.70 9.18
CA GLY A 462 12.26 -15.46 10.17
C GLY A 462 12.25 -14.91 11.61
N PHE A 463 11.72 -13.72 11.87
CA PHE A 463 11.92 -13.05 13.17
C PHE A 463 10.67 -12.43 13.81
N GLU A 464 9.57 -12.25 13.10
CA GLU A 464 8.36 -11.63 13.66
C GLU A 464 7.08 -12.16 12.99
N ALA A 465 5.99 -12.14 13.75
CA ALA A 465 4.64 -12.40 13.27
C ALA A 465 3.92 -11.08 12.97
N ARG A 466 3.13 -11.06 11.90
CA ARG A 466 2.26 -9.93 11.52
C ARG A 466 0.89 -10.41 11.07
N VAL A 467 -0.16 -9.89 11.69
CA VAL A 467 -1.55 -10.32 11.46
C VAL A 467 -2.44 -9.09 11.31
N TYR A 468 -3.13 -8.96 10.18
CA TYR A 468 -4.12 -7.90 9.98
C TYR A 468 -5.40 -8.16 10.75
N GLU A 469 -5.84 -9.42 10.79
CA GLU A 469 -7.17 -9.73 11.29
C GLU A 469 -7.31 -11.19 11.74
N VAL A 470 -8.06 -11.38 12.82
CA VAL A 470 -8.58 -12.67 13.27
C VAL A 470 -10.10 -12.53 13.45
N ARG A 471 -10.86 -13.44 12.85
CA ARG A 471 -12.32 -13.56 13.04
C ARG A 471 -12.68 -14.98 13.44
N ALA A 472 -13.75 -15.14 14.21
CA ALA A 472 -14.26 -16.45 14.60
C ALA A 472 -15.78 -16.50 14.47
N TYR A 473 -16.31 -17.63 14.00
CA TYR A 473 -17.72 -17.80 13.68
C TYR A 473 -18.25 -19.19 14.06
N GLU A 474 -19.56 -19.27 14.22
CA GLU A 474 -20.35 -20.51 14.20
C GLU A 474 -21.09 -20.56 12.86
N GLU A 475 -20.61 -21.38 11.91
CA GLU A 475 -21.09 -21.46 10.52
C GLU A 475 -21.72 -22.79 10.11
#